data_AF-A0A7C2NYG6-F1
#
_entry.id   AF-A0A7C2NYG6-F1
#
_cell.length_a   1.000
_cell.length_b   1.000
_cell.length_c   1.000
_cell.angle_alpha   90.00
_cell.angle_beta   90.00
_cell.angle_gamma   90.00
#
_symmetry.space_group_name_H-M   'P 1'
#
loop_
_entity.id
_entity.type
_entity.pdbx_description
1 polymer ?
#
loop_
_entity_poly.entity_id
_entity_poly.type
_entity_poly.pdbx_seq_one_letter_code
_entity_poly.pdbx_strand_id
1 'polypeptide(L)'
;MLRSVCFGGLLLLLAGGFLVAQDADKKATGRLPNNYGKLGLTDAQRQKIYSTQAKYGEQIDALIKQVEELRQKRDAEIEAVLTPEQRENLKKLTAETAKKSAAKKSADKPEESKKNE
;
A
#
# COMPACT_ATOMS: atom_id res chain seq x y z
N MET A 1 6.37 28.20 54.02
CA MET A 1 7.55 29.00 54.44
C MET A 1 8.68 28.00 54.64
N LEU A 2 9.90 28.11 54.15
CA LEU A 2 10.60 29.12 53.38
C LEU A 2 11.84 28.42 52.78
N ARG A 3 12.06 28.63 51.48
CA ARG A 3 13.28 28.59 50.66
C ARG A 3 14.60 28.20 51.35
N SER A 4 15.42 27.37 50.67
CA SER A 4 16.81 27.76 50.38
C SER A 4 17.45 26.88 49.31
N VAL A 5 17.93 27.54 48.26
CA VAL A 5 18.77 27.05 47.17
C VAL A 5 20.22 27.39 47.54
N CYS A 6 21.18 26.49 47.29
CA CYS A 6 22.59 26.77 46.98
C CYS A 6 23.25 25.45 46.52
N PHE A 7 23.46 25.26 45.21
CA PHE A 7 24.75 25.42 44.52
C PHE A 7 25.83 24.40 44.95
N GLY A 8 26.10 23.45 44.06
CA GLY A 8 27.22 22.52 44.17
C GLY A 8 27.32 21.69 42.91
N GLY A 9 28.04 22.21 41.91
CA GLY A 9 28.26 21.51 40.65
C GLY A 9 29.07 20.24 40.83
N LEU A 10 28.70 19.20 40.08
CA LEU A 10 29.64 18.16 39.66
C LEU A 10 29.26 17.73 38.25
N LEU A 11 30.08 18.20 37.31
CA LEU A 11 30.16 17.78 35.93
C LEU A 11 30.57 16.29 35.92
N LEU A 12 29.62 15.37 35.75
CA LEU A 12 29.92 13.97 35.46
C LEU A 12 29.95 13.76 33.94
N LEU A 13 31.15 13.54 33.43
CA LEU A 13 31.44 13.16 32.05
C LEU A 13 30.64 11.92 31.61
N LEU A 14 29.94 12.08 30.49
CA LEU A 14 30.02 11.23 29.29
C LEU A 14 30.23 9.72 29.51
N ALA A 15 29.13 8.97 29.40
CA ALA A 15 29.11 7.71 28.66
C ALA A 15 27.74 7.56 27.99
N GLY A 16 27.39 8.54 27.15
CA GLY A 16 26.32 8.39 26.18
C GLY A 16 26.74 7.35 25.17
N GLY A 17 26.33 6.10 25.38
CA GLY A 17 26.38 5.05 24.37
C GLY A 17 25.48 5.43 23.22
N PHE A 18 26.01 6.26 22.31
CA PHE A 18 25.44 6.47 21.00
C PHE A 18 25.65 5.14 20.26
N LEU A 19 24.68 4.22 20.42
CA LEU A 19 24.50 3.14 19.47
C LEU A 19 24.16 3.81 18.14
N VAL A 20 25.20 4.14 17.37
CA VAL A 20 25.09 4.23 15.92
C VAL A 20 24.59 2.85 15.51
N ALA A 21 23.27 2.72 15.36
CA ALA A 21 22.71 1.69 14.52
C ALA A 21 23.37 1.90 13.16
N GLN A 22 24.35 1.06 12.83
CA GLN A 22 24.78 0.89 11.46
C GLN A 22 23.56 0.34 10.74
N ASP A 23 22.76 1.24 10.17
CA ASP A 23 21.92 0.93 9.03
C ASP A 23 22.89 0.48 7.94
N ALA A 24 23.21 -0.82 7.94
CA ALA A 24 23.89 -1.45 6.84
C ALA A 24 23.08 -1.09 5.60
N ASP A 25 23.71 -0.39 4.65
CA ASP A 25 23.16 0.02 3.36
C ASP A 25 22.58 -1.18 2.61
N LYS A 26 21.38 -1.60 2.98
CA LYS A 26 20.61 -2.59 2.24
C LYS A 26 20.20 -1.88 0.97
N LYS A 27 20.91 -2.19 -0.12
CA LYS A 27 20.55 -1.78 -1.48
C LYS A 27 19.05 -2.00 -1.65
N ALA A 28 18.31 -0.93 -1.92
CA ALA A 28 16.89 -1.02 -2.20
C ALA A 28 16.73 -1.91 -3.44
N THR A 29 15.81 -2.87 -3.37
CA THR A 29 15.49 -3.79 -4.45
C THR A 29 14.09 -3.51 -4.96
N GLY A 30 13.86 -3.74 -6.24
CA GLY A 30 12.55 -3.47 -6.83
C GLY A 30 12.53 -3.60 -8.35
N ARG A 31 11.34 -3.41 -8.92
CA ARG A 31 11.15 -3.37 -10.37
C ARG A 31 11.25 -1.93 -10.85
N LEU A 32 12.04 -1.72 -11.91
CA LEU A 32 12.03 -0.42 -12.56
C LEU A 32 10.65 -0.12 -13.14
N PRO A 33 10.25 1.17 -13.20
CA PRO A 33 9.07 1.58 -13.93
C PRO A 33 9.12 1.09 -15.39
N ASN A 34 7.95 0.98 -16.01
CA ASN A 34 7.86 0.48 -17.37
C ASN A 34 8.76 1.30 -18.33
N ASN A 35 9.47 0.61 -19.22
CA ASN A 35 10.47 1.16 -20.15
C ASN A 35 11.74 1.79 -19.55
N TYR A 36 11.85 1.99 -18.22
CA TYR A 36 13.04 2.63 -17.62
C TYR A 36 14.31 1.77 -17.75
N GLY A 37 14.16 0.45 -17.89
CA GLY A 37 15.29 -0.45 -18.16
C GLY A 37 15.99 -0.21 -19.51
N LYS A 38 15.34 0.49 -20.45
CA LYS A 38 15.90 0.77 -21.79
C LYS A 38 16.72 2.06 -21.85
N LEU A 39 16.81 2.81 -20.75
CA LEU A 39 17.42 4.14 -20.71
C LEU A 39 18.92 4.14 -20.36
N GLY A 40 19.54 2.97 -20.17
CA GLY A 40 20.95 2.87 -19.79
C GLY A 40 21.24 3.49 -18.42
N LEU A 41 20.34 3.32 -17.45
CA LEU A 41 20.46 3.91 -16.12
C LEU A 41 21.67 3.37 -15.36
N THR A 42 22.37 4.26 -14.64
CA THR A 42 23.44 3.86 -13.73
C THR A 42 22.90 3.19 -12.47
N ASP A 43 23.73 2.40 -11.79
CA ASP A 43 23.31 1.74 -10.54
C ASP A 43 22.85 2.73 -9.46
N ALA A 44 23.50 3.90 -9.37
CA ALA A 44 23.10 4.96 -8.45
C ALA A 44 21.70 5.50 -8.76
N GLN A 45 21.37 5.71 -10.05
CA GLN A 45 20.03 6.12 -10.46
C GLN A 45 18.99 5.05 -10.15
N ARG A 46 19.31 3.76 -10.42
CA ARG A 46 18.41 2.64 -10.10
C ARG A 46 18.12 2.56 -8.61
N GLN A 47 19.16 2.68 -7.78
CA GLN A 47 19.00 2.71 -6.33
C GLN A 47 18.11 3.86 -5.87
N LYS A 48 18.32 5.07 -6.42
CA LYS A 48 17.47 6.21 -6.09
C LYS A 48 16.01 5.99 -6.49
N ILE A 49 15.76 5.35 -7.64
CA ILE A 49 14.42 4.98 -8.08
C ILE A 49 13.78 4.01 -7.08
N TYR A 50 14.48 2.95 -6.69
CA TYR A 50 13.96 1.96 -5.75
C TYR A 50 13.66 2.57 -4.38
N SER A 51 14.55 3.40 -3.83
CA SER A 51 14.27 4.12 -2.57
C SER A 51 13.07 5.05 -2.69
N THR A 52 12.90 5.71 -3.84
CA THR A 52 11.75 6.59 -4.10
C THR A 52 10.46 5.78 -4.14
N GLN A 53 10.46 4.65 -4.85
CA GLN A 53 9.32 3.74 -4.91
C GLN A 53 8.94 3.22 -3.51
N ALA A 54 9.92 2.79 -2.71
CA ALA A 54 9.68 2.32 -1.35
C ALA A 54 9.07 3.41 -0.46
N LYS A 55 9.65 4.62 -0.49
CA LYS A 55 9.16 5.77 0.29
C LYS A 55 7.70 6.08 0.03
N TYR A 56 7.30 6.10 -1.24
CA TYR A 56 5.93 6.46 -1.61
C TYR A 56 4.97 5.26 -1.62
N GLY A 57 5.47 4.02 -1.76
CA GLY A 57 4.65 2.82 -1.78
C GLY A 57 3.79 2.67 -0.53
N GLU A 58 4.40 2.80 0.65
CA GLU A 58 3.67 2.71 1.92
C GLU A 58 2.58 3.78 2.07
N GLN A 59 2.87 5.00 1.62
CA GLN A 59 1.92 6.12 1.66
C GLN A 59 0.76 5.90 0.69
N ILE A 60 1.06 5.41 -0.52
CA ILE A 60 0.05 5.05 -1.52
C ILE A 60 -0.84 3.93 -0.99
N ASP A 61 -0.27 2.87 -0.41
CA ASP A 61 -1.03 1.75 0.13
C ASP A 61 -1.96 2.19 1.28
N ALA A 62 -1.50 3.09 2.14
CA ALA A 62 -2.32 3.67 3.20
C ALA A 62 -3.48 4.49 2.62
N LEU A 63 -3.23 5.32 1.61
CA LEU A 63 -4.27 6.11 0.93
C LEU A 63 -5.28 5.21 0.20
N ILE A 64 -4.84 4.14 -0.44
CA ILE A 64 -5.72 3.17 -1.09
C ILE A 64 -6.66 2.55 -0.05
N LYS A 65 -6.17 2.15 1.12
CA LYS A 65 -7.02 1.62 2.20
C LYS A 65 -8.08 2.64 2.64
N GLN A 66 -7.68 3.89 2.86
CA GLN A 66 -8.63 4.95 3.23
C GLN A 66 -9.69 5.18 2.14
N VAL A 67 -9.30 5.14 0.86
CA VAL A 67 -10.23 5.27 -0.26
C VAL A 67 -11.21 4.09 -0.29
N GLU A 68 -10.76 2.87 -0.06
CA GLU A 68 -11.62 1.69 -0.02
C GLU A 68 -12.59 1.72 1.16
N GLU A 69 -12.15 2.16 2.34
CA GLU A 69 -13.03 2.38 3.50
C GLU A 69 -14.11 3.44 3.19
N LEU A 70 -13.73 4.56 2.58
CA LEU A 70 -14.67 5.60 2.17
C LEU A 70 -15.65 5.11 1.11
N ARG A 71 -15.21 4.30 0.16
CA ARG A 71 -16.09 3.68 -0.85
C ARG A 71 -17.12 2.79 -0.20
N GLN A 72 -16.70 1.89 0.70
CA GLN A 72 -17.62 1.01 1.43
C GLN A 72 -18.64 1.81 2.25
N LYS A 73 -18.19 2.85 2.95
CA LYS A 73 -19.08 3.72 3.72
C LYS A 73 -20.10 4.43 2.83
N ARG A 74 -19.63 5.07 1.75
CA ARG A 74 -20.50 5.73 0.77
C ARG A 74 -21.53 4.75 0.21
N ASP A 75 -21.10 3.56 -0.19
CA ASP A 75 -21.98 2.57 -0.82
C ASP A 75 -23.04 2.06 0.18
N ALA A 76 -22.66 1.84 1.44
CA ALA A 76 -23.60 1.52 2.51
C ALA A 76 -24.61 2.66 2.75
N GLU A 77 -24.16 3.92 2.76
CA GLU A 77 -25.05 5.08 2.88
C GLU A 77 -26.01 5.21 1.69
N ILE A 78 -25.55 4.92 0.47
CA ILE A 78 -26.40 4.89 -0.74
C ILE A 78 -27.47 3.78 -0.62
N GLU A 79 -27.08 2.57 -0.20
CA GLU A 79 -28.02 1.46 -0.03
C GLU A 79 -29.04 1.73 1.10
N ALA A 80 -28.65 2.48 2.13
CA ALA A 80 -29.52 2.84 3.24
C ALA A 80 -30.69 3.73 2.81
N VAL A 81 -30.57 4.49 1.70
CA VAL A 81 -31.65 5.33 1.16
C VAL A 81 -32.74 4.51 0.45
N LEU A 82 -32.45 3.26 0.10
CA LEU A 82 -33.40 2.40 -0.63
C LEU A 82 -34.50 1.87 0.28
N THR A 83 -35.68 1.61 -0.28
CA THR A 83 -36.74 0.86 0.42
C THR A 83 -36.36 -0.62 0.59
N PRO A 84 -36.97 -1.36 1.53
CA PRO A 84 -36.73 -2.79 1.68
C PRO A 84 -36.93 -3.58 0.37
N GLU A 85 -37.98 -3.27 -0.39
CA GLU A 85 -38.27 -3.90 -1.68
C GLU A 85 -37.19 -3.59 -2.73
N GLN A 86 -36.73 -2.34 -2.79
CA GLN A 86 -35.65 -1.92 -3.70
C GLN A 86 -34.33 -2.64 -3.38
N ARG A 87 -33.99 -2.81 -2.09
CA ARG A 87 -32.78 -3.55 -1.67
C ARG A 87 -32.86 -5.02 -2.06
N GLU A 88 -34.01 -5.67 -1.88
CA GLU A 88 -34.20 -7.07 -2.30
C GLU A 88 -34.07 -7.22 -3.83
N ASN A 89 -34.61 -6.28 -4.60
CA ASN A 89 -34.43 -6.28 -6.05
C ASN A 89 -32.96 -6.05 -6.45
N LEU A 90 -32.24 -5.17 -5.76
CA LEU A 90 -30.81 -4.94 -5.98
C LEU A 90 -29.98 -6.21 -5.74
N LYS A 91 -30.26 -6.97 -4.67
CA LYS A 91 -29.58 -8.26 -4.38
C LYS A 91 -29.78 -9.29 -5.51
N LYS A 92 -30.99 -9.37 -6.08
CA LYS A 92 -31.28 -10.28 -7.20
C LYS A 92 -30.48 -9.89 -8.45
N LEU A 93 -30.49 -8.60 -8.81
CA LEU A 93 -29.77 -8.08 -9.97
C LEU A 93 -28.24 -8.25 -9.86
N THR A 94 -27.68 -8.02 -8.67
CA THR A 94 -26.26 -8.22 -8.41
C THR A 94 -25.86 -9.70 -8.51
N ALA A 95 -26.69 -10.61 -8.00
CA ALA A 95 -26.44 -12.05 -8.14
C ALA A 95 -26.51 -12.53 -9.60
N GLU A 96 -27.44 -12.03 -10.40
CA GLU A 96 -27.56 -12.38 -11.82
C GLU A 96 -26.38 -11.87 -12.65
N THR A 97 -25.94 -10.64 -12.41
CA THR A 97 -24.80 -10.05 -13.11
C THR A 97 -23.50 -10.80 -12.78
N ALA A 98 -23.31 -11.21 -11.52
CA ALA A 98 -22.19 -12.05 -11.10
C ALA A 98 -22.18 -13.42 -11.81
N LYS A 99 -23.34 -14.07 -11.94
CA LYS A 99 -23.46 -15.35 -12.67
C LYS A 99 -23.14 -15.19 -14.16
N LYS A 100 -23.62 -14.12 -14.79
CA LYS A 100 -23.35 -13.84 -16.21
C LYS A 100 -21.87 -13.55 -16.48
N SER A 101 -21.20 -12.80 -15.61
CA SER A 101 -19.77 -12.51 -15.76
C SER A 101 -18.91 -13.75 -15.54
N ALA A 102 -19.28 -14.62 -14.59
CA ALA A 102 -18.63 -15.92 -14.39
C ALA A 102 -18.78 -16.84 -15.61
N ALA A 103 -19.98 -16.95 -16.18
CA ALA A 103 -20.22 -17.77 -17.36
C ALA A 103 -19.42 -17.28 -18.59
N LYS A 104 -19.33 -15.96 -18.79
CA LYS A 104 -18.55 -15.36 -19.87
C LYS A 104 -17.05 -15.63 -19.73
N LYS A 105 -16.53 -15.60 -18.49
CA LYS A 105 -15.11 -15.88 -18.22
C LYS A 105 -14.73 -17.35 -18.44
N SER A 106 -15.70 -18.26 -18.35
CA SER A 106 -15.53 -19.70 -18.63
C SER A 106 -15.63 -20.04 -20.12
N ALA A 107 -16.39 -19.27 -20.90
CA ALA A 107 -16.57 -19.49 -22.34
C ALA A 107 -15.42 -18.92 -23.21
N ASP A 108 -14.62 -18.00 -22.66
CA ASP A 108 -13.52 -17.30 -23.36
C ASP A 108 -12.12 -17.86 -23.02
N LYS A 109 -12.03 -19.13 -22.61
CA LYS A 109 -10.75 -19.87 -22.55
C LYS A 109 -10.62 -20.72 -23.82
N PRO A 110 -9.85 -20.30 -24.85
CA PRO A 110 -9.51 -21.18 -25.96
C PRO A 110 -8.60 -22.30 -25.48
N GLU A 111 -8.98 -23.50 -25.87
CA GLU A 111 -8.22 -24.73 -25.87
C GLU A 111 -6.97 -24.58 -26.77
N GLU A 112 -5.91 -23.93 -26.30
CA GLU A 112 -4.60 -23.89 -26.99
C GLU A 112 -3.52 -24.42 -26.04
N SER A 113 -3.50 -25.75 -25.88
CA SER A 113 -2.39 -26.48 -25.26
C SER A 113 -2.24 -27.87 -25.87
N LYS A 114 -2.16 -27.95 -27.21
CA LYS A 114 -1.59 -29.10 -27.90
C LYS A 114 -0.84 -28.61 -29.13
N LYS A 115 0.40 -29.10 -29.32
CA LYS A 115 1.42 -28.76 -30.33
C LYS A 115 2.21 -27.50 -29.96
N ASN A 116 3.47 -27.59 -29.54
CA ASN A 116 4.57 -28.08 -30.37
C ASN A 116 5.59 -28.90 -29.57
N GLU A 117 5.88 -30.07 -30.13
CA GLU A 117 7.08 -30.89 -29.94
C GLU A 117 8.12 -30.45 -30.97
#